data_AF-A0A2M9NQ98-F1
#
_entry.id   AF-A0A2M9NQ98-F1
#
_cell.length_a   1.000
_cell.length_b   1.000
_cell.length_c   1.000
_cell.angle_alpha   90.00
_cell.angle_beta   90.00
_cell.angle_gamma   90.00
#
_symmetry.space_group_name_H-M   'P 1'
#
loop_
_entity.id
_entity.type
_entity.pdbx_description
1 polymer ?
#
loop_
_entity_poly.entity_id
_entity_poly.type
_entity_poly.pdbx_seq_one_letter_code
_entity_poly.pdbx_strand_id
1 'polypeptide(L)' 'MQFKLTEEHEMIRKMVRDFAQNEVAPTAAERDEEERFDREIFDKMAELGLTGIPWPEEYGGIGSDYLAYCIAIEEL' A
#
# COMPACT_ATOMS: atom_id res chain seq x y z
N MET A 1 27.34 -7.80 0.11
CA MET A 1 25.93 -7.59 0.50
C MET A 1 25.32 -6.62 -0.50
N GLN A 2 24.14 -6.93 -1.04
CA GLN A 2 23.35 -5.97 -1.81
C GLN A 2 22.27 -5.38 -0.89
N PHE A 3 22.19 -4.05 -0.85
CA PHE A 3 21.26 -3.30 0.00
C PHE A 3 20.27 -2.46 -0.82
N LYS A 4 20.33 -2.56 -2.14
CA LYS A 4 19.40 -1.87 -3.03
C LYS A 4 18.14 -2.71 -3.19
N LEU A 5 17.00 -2.02 -3.25
CA LEU A 5 15.75 -2.62 -3.65
C LEU A 5 15.84 -3.10 -5.11
N THR A 6 15.07 -4.14 -5.41
CA THR A 6 14.86 -4.57 -6.80
C THR A 6 14.01 -3.53 -7.54
N GLU A 7 13.97 -3.61 -8.88
CA GLU A 7 13.10 -2.73 -9.67
C GLU A 7 11.62 -2.92 -9.30
N GLU A 8 11.19 -4.15 -9.03
CA GLU A 8 9.84 -4.46 -8.56
C GLU A 8 9.54 -3.80 -7.21
N HIS A 9 10.48 -3.89 -6.26
CA HIS A 9 10.35 -3.25 -4.95
C HIS A 9 10.28 -1.71 -5.05
N GLU A 10 11.08 -1.09 -5.92
CA GLU A 10 11.01 0.35 -6.15
C GLU A 10 9.69 0.77 -6.84
N MET A 11 9.15 -0.06 -7.73
CA MET A 11 7.84 0.18 -8.34
C MET A 11 6.72 0.16 -7.30
N ILE A 12 6.71 -0.84 -6.42
CA ILE A 12 5.74 -0.94 -5.32
C ILE A 12 5.88 0.27 -4.40
N ARG A 13 7.11 0.59 -3.99
CA ARG A 13 7.41 1.75 -3.15
C ARG A 13 6.83 3.04 -3.73
N LYS A 14 7.12 3.33 -5.00
CA LYS A 14 6.64 4.54 -5.68
C LYS A 14 5.11 4.55 -5.76
N MET A 15 4.50 3.44 -6.14
CA MET A 15 3.05 3.33 -6.28
C MET A 15 2.34 3.60 -4.94
N VAL A 16 2.81 3.00 -3.85
CA VAL A 16 2.21 3.19 -2.53
C VAL A 16 2.42 4.61 -2.02
N ARG A 17 3.61 5.19 -2.21
CA ARG A 17 3.88 6.59 -1.88
C ARG A 17 2.95 7.55 -2.60
N ASP A 18 2.75 7.34 -3.90
CA ASP A 18 1.86 8.19 -4.70
C ASP A 18 0.41 8.04 -4.22
N PHE A 19 -0.04 6.84 -3.86
CA PHE A 19 -1.36 6.62 -3.26
C PHE A 19 -1.50 7.32 -1.89
N ALA A 20 -0.53 7.15 -1.00
CA ALA A 20 -0.53 7.76 0.32
C ALA A 20 -0.60 9.29 0.23
N GLN A 21 0.18 9.90 -0.67
CA GLN A 21 0.22 11.36 -0.83
C GLN A 21 -1.05 11.93 -1.48
N ASN A 22 -1.61 11.25 -2.49
CA ASN A 22 -2.70 11.81 -3.28
C ASN A 22 -4.09 11.42 -2.77
N GLU A 23 -4.24 10.24 -2.16
CA GLU A 23 -5.54 9.70 -1.74
C GLU A 23 -5.72 9.70 -0.22
N VAL A 24 -4.65 9.42 0.55
CA VAL A 24 -4.74 9.25 2.01
C VAL A 24 -4.49 10.57 2.75
N ALA A 25 -3.35 11.21 2.49
CA ALA A 25 -2.87 12.39 3.20
C ALA A 25 -3.83 13.60 3.18
N PRO A 26 -4.56 13.93 2.08
CA PRO A 26 -5.36 15.14 2.02
C PRO A 26 -6.47 15.25 3.08
N THR A 27 -7.03 14.11 3.50
CA THR A 27 -8.12 14.04 4.48
C THR A 27 -7.72 13.35 5.79
N ALA A 28 -6.44 12.99 5.96
CA ALA A 28 -5.99 12.20 7.11
C ALA A 28 -6.29 12.87 8.46
N ALA A 29 -6.00 14.17 8.59
CA ALA A 29 -6.23 14.91 9.84
C ALA A 29 -7.72 15.07 10.19
N GLU A 30 -8.59 15.28 9.20
CA GLU A 30 -10.04 15.33 9.40
C GLU A 30 -10.58 13.97 9.87
N ARG A 31 -10.17 12.90 9.19
CA ARG A 31 -10.59 11.53 9.53
C ARG A 31 -10.12 11.10 10.92
N ASP A 32 -8.93 11.53 11.33
CA ASP A 32 -8.40 11.31 12.68
C ASP A 32 -9.25 12.02 13.75
N GLU A 33 -9.51 13.32 13.56
CA GLU A 33 -10.34 14.12 14.49
C GLU A 33 -11.79 13.58 14.59
N GLU A 34 -12.35 13.10 13.49
CA GLU A 34 -13.70 12.53 13.45
C GLU A 34 -13.77 11.05 13.88
N GLU A 35 -12.64 10.41 14.17
CA GLU A 35 -12.54 8.96 14.43
C GLU A 35 -13.18 8.11 13.31
N ARG A 36 -13.11 8.61 12.06
CA ARG A 36 -13.82 8.07 10.91
C ARG A 36 -12.94 7.13 10.11
N PHE A 37 -13.36 5.87 10.00
CA PHE A 37 -12.81 4.95 9.02
C PHE A 37 -13.40 5.21 7.63
N ASP A 38 -12.56 5.66 6.71
CA ASP A 38 -12.98 5.93 5.32
C ASP A 38 -12.89 4.66 4.48
N ARG A 39 -14.06 4.10 4.18
CA ARG A 39 -14.18 2.87 3.41
C ARG A 39 -13.79 3.05 1.95
N GLU A 40 -14.00 4.23 1.38
CA GLU A 40 -13.68 4.48 -0.03
C GLU A 40 -12.18 4.47 -0.27
N ILE A 41 -11.40 5.08 0.64
CA ILE A 41 -9.93 5.01 0.59
C ILE A 41 -9.45 3.57 0.74
N PHE A 42 -10.05 2.80 1.64
CA PHE A 42 -9.69 1.39 1.81
C PHE A 42 -10.00 0.55 0.56
N ASP A 43 -11.15 0.76 -0.06
CA ASP A 43 -11.52 0.03 -1.28
C ASP A 43 -10.57 0.39 -2.45
N LYS A 44 -10.15 1.66 -2.59
CA LYS A 44 -9.08 2.05 -3.54
C LYS A 44 -7.75 1.36 -3.25
N MET A 45 -7.37 1.24 -1.97
CA MET A 45 -6.17 0.51 -1.55
C MET A 45 -6.24 -0.98 -1.93
N ALA A 46 -7.43 -1.58 -1.83
CA ALA A 46 -7.69 -2.96 -2.22
C ALA A 46 -7.64 -3.16 -3.75
N GLU A 47 -8.14 -2.20 -4.54
CA GLU A 47 -8.04 -2.21 -6.00
C GLU A 47 -6.59 -2.16 -6.51
N LEU A 48 -5.70 -1.52 -5.75
CA LEU A 48 -4.25 -1.55 -5.97
C LEU A 48 -3.59 -2.88 -5.52
N GLY A 49 -4.35 -3.79 -4.94
CA GLY A 49 -3.91 -5.09 -4.43
C GLY A 49 -3.09 -5.04 -3.13
N LEU A 50 -3.00 -3.87 -2.49
CA LEU A 50 -2.16 -3.66 -1.30
C LEU A 50 -2.64 -4.45 -0.08
N THR A 51 -3.91 -4.87 -0.07
CA THR A 51 -4.49 -5.71 0.99
C THR A 51 -4.08 -7.19 0.89
N GLY A 52 -3.41 -7.61 -0.19
CA GLY A 52 -3.10 -9.01 -0.46
C GLY A 52 -1.70 -9.26 -0.99
N ILE A 53 -0.73 -8.38 -0.70
CA ILE A 53 0.62 -8.44 -1.27
C ILE A 53 1.28 -9.83 -1.16
N PRO A 54 1.41 -10.46 0.03
CA PRO A 54 2.08 -11.74 0.16
C PRO A 54 1.20 -12.95 -0.21
N TRP A 55 -0.07 -12.72 -0.52
CA TRP A 55 -1.01 -13.82 -0.77
C TRP A 55 -0.99 -14.26 -2.23
N PRO A 56 -1.05 -15.57 -2.50
CA PRO A 56 -1.15 -16.08 -3.86
C PRO A 56 -2.33 -15.50 -4.65
N GLU A 57 -2.16 -15.35 -5.96
CA GLU A 57 -3.21 -14.89 -6.88
C GLU A 57 -4.46 -15.77 -6.85
N GLU A 58 -4.33 -17.08 -6.57
CA GLU A 58 -5.49 -17.99 -6.44
C GLU A 58 -6.45 -17.59 -5.31
N TYR A 59 -5.98 -16.80 -4.33
CA TYR A 59 -6.79 -16.24 -3.26
C TYR A 59 -7.10 -14.74 -3.44
N GLY A 60 -6.77 -14.17 -4.61
CA GLY A 60 -6.96 -12.76 -4.92
C GLY A 60 -5.86 -11.83 -4.39
N GLY A 61 -4.67 -12.36 -4.05
CA GLY A 61 -3.50 -11.55 -3.71
C GLY A 61 -2.60 -11.23 -4.91
N ILE A 62 -1.47 -10.57 -4.65
CA ILE A 62 -0.48 -10.20 -5.69
C ILE A 62 0.61 -11.26 -5.85
N GLY A 63 0.82 -12.12 -4.84
CA GLY A 63 1.87 -13.14 -4.86
C GLY A 63 3.30 -12.60 -4.79
N SER A 64 3.49 -11.38 -4.27
CA SER A 64 4.81 -10.78 -4.07
C SER A 64 5.42 -11.19 -2.71
N ASP A 65 6.65 -10.77 -2.44
CA ASP A 65 7.38 -11.18 -1.23
C ASP A 65 7.06 -10.32 0.00
N TYR A 66 7.57 -10.74 1.16
CA TYR A 66 7.39 -10.00 2.40
C TYR A 66 8.17 -8.68 2.44
N LEU A 67 9.20 -8.51 1.61
CA LEU A 67 9.91 -7.23 1.52
C LEU A 67 9.02 -6.19 0.83
N ALA A 68 8.34 -6.57 -0.25
CA ALA A 68 7.30 -5.77 -0.89
C ALA A 68 6.18 -5.40 0.11
N TYR A 69 5.74 -6.35 0.94
CA TYR A 69 4.74 -6.08 1.98
C TYR A 69 5.24 -5.04 3.02
N CYS A 70 6.47 -5.19 3.51
CA CYS A 70 7.05 -4.22 4.45
C CYS A 70 7.22 -2.83 3.83
N ILE A 71 7.64 -2.75 2.57
CA ILE A 71 7.76 -1.49 1.84
C ILE A 71 6.40 -0.80 1.73
N ALA A 72 5.35 -1.54 1.40
CA ALA A 72 4.01 -0.97 1.31
C ALA A 72 3.53 -0.41 2.66
N ILE A 73 3.84 -1.09 3.78
CA ILE A 73 3.53 -0.57 5.12
C ILE A 73 4.35 0.68 5.44
N GLU A 74 5.63 0.73 5.07
CA GLU A 74 6.50 1.88 5.35
C GLU A 74 6.05 3.15 4.60
N GLU A 75 5.45 3.00 3.42
CA GLU A 75 5.03 4.10 2.56
C GLU A 75 3.61 4.61 2.84
N LEU A 76 2.80 3.89 3.63
CA LEU A 76 1.45 4.28 4.07
C LEU A 76 1.48 5.11 5.36
#